data_AF-A0A804U7H5-F1
#
_entry.id   AF-A0A804U7H5-F1
#
_cell.length_a   1.000
_cell.length_b   1.000
_cell.length_c   1.000
_cell.angle_alpha   90.00
_cell.angle_beta   90.00
_cell.angle_gamma   90.00
#
_symmetry.space_group_name_H-M   'P 1'
#
loop_
_entity.id
_entity.type
_entity.pdbx_description
1 polymer ?
#
loop_
_entity_poly.entity_id
_entity_poly.type
_entity_poly.pdbx_seq_one_letter_code
_entity_poly.pdbx_strand_id
1 'polypeptide(L)'
;MAAARRLFSFHLQARPLAAGVAVATPHCHGKHDAVSCKATGKTKPKAKAGKGGERQHRRALEEHLKRRTRSAAAFDADLYGRRAHEHHIPVLLGEVLAAFRRPRPLRSFVDCTLGAAGHSLAMMEAHPELELYIGMDVDPSALGIGHGHIEAFLAGREREANGGEDDALLGTLRAYTHVKNFKYIKQVLSSVDESLVVGSSGVDGILIDLGMSSMQVNKSNRGFSVLQDGPLDMRMDPKATLRAEDILNSWPELELGRILREYGEESNWQSVQKQIVKARSVGGLHSTGDLVKLIQRMCTISSGGRLAVISFHSLEDRIVKKTFLELIHGGEANEEDDKDDQALTDIEDGDEPWSGQRVQGRNGTVLTKRPITPSQEEEKLNQRCRSAKLRVIQKT
;
A
#
# COMPACT_ATOMS: atom_id res chain seq x y z
N MET A 1 7.30 -12.41 3.64
CA MET A 1 6.62 -13.68 4.01
C MET A 1 7.58 -14.78 4.50
N ALA A 2 8.64 -15.16 3.76
CA ALA A 2 9.55 -16.25 4.15
C ALA A 2 10.39 -15.98 5.43
N ALA A 3 10.74 -14.72 5.71
CA ALA A 3 11.45 -14.33 6.94
C ALA A 3 10.55 -14.41 8.20
N ALA A 4 9.26 -14.05 8.08
CA ALA A 4 8.29 -14.14 9.16
C ALA A 4 7.96 -15.61 9.53
N ARG A 5 7.90 -16.51 8.54
CA ARG A 5 7.68 -17.95 8.79
C ARG A 5 8.81 -18.61 9.60
N ARG A 6 10.06 -18.14 9.49
CA ARG A 6 11.19 -18.70 10.25
C ARG A 6 11.21 -18.26 11.72
N LEU A 7 10.59 -17.13 12.06
CA LEU A 7 10.47 -16.64 13.45
C LEU A 7 9.46 -17.44 14.27
N PHE A 8 8.41 -17.99 13.64
CA PHE A 8 7.34 -18.73 14.32
C PHE A 8 7.55 -20.25 14.40
N SER A 9 8.58 -20.80 13.75
CA SER A 9 8.68 -22.24 13.53
C SER A 9 9.41 -23.04 14.62
N PHE A 10 9.63 -22.49 15.83
CA PHE A 10 10.37 -23.18 16.89
C PHE A 10 9.59 -23.48 18.18
N HIS A 11 8.26 -23.41 18.19
CA HIS A 11 7.48 -23.77 19.39
C HIS A 11 6.13 -24.49 19.19
N LEU A 12 5.91 -25.19 18.07
CA LEU A 12 4.80 -26.15 18.01
C LEU A 12 5.26 -27.48 17.40
N GLN A 13 5.59 -28.43 18.28
CA GLN A 13 5.46 -29.85 17.96
C GLN A 13 3.99 -30.26 18.18
N ALA A 14 3.28 -30.57 17.10
CA ALA A 14 2.16 -31.51 17.13
C ALA A 14 1.92 -32.09 15.72
N ARG A 15 1.71 -33.41 15.70
CA ARG A 15 1.67 -34.32 14.54
C ARG A 15 0.46 -34.12 13.60
N PRO A 16 0.52 -34.64 12.36
CA PRO A 16 -0.48 -34.42 11.32
C PRO A 16 -1.66 -35.41 11.41
N LEU A 17 -2.83 -34.98 10.94
CA LEU A 17 -3.95 -35.86 10.58
C LEU A 17 -4.50 -35.50 9.19
N ALA A 18 -5.09 -36.53 8.58
CA ALA A 18 -5.11 -36.81 7.15
C ALA A 18 -6.25 -36.18 6.32
N ALA A 19 -6.06 -36.38 5.02
CA ALA A 19 -6.88 -36.10 3.84
C ALA A 19 -8.41 -36.28 3.92
N GLY A 20 -9.12 -35.51 3.09
CA GLY A 20 -10.50 -35.76 2.68
C GLY A 20 -10.89 -34.88 1.48
N VAL A 21 -10.87 -35.47 0.29
CA VAL A 21 -11.35 -34.91 -0.99
C VAL A 21 -12.88 -35.06 -1.07
N ALA A 22 -13.60 -34.05 -1.55
CA ALA A 22 -14.92 -34.23 -2.14
C ALA A 22 -15.19 -33.18 -3.22
N VAL A 23 -15.43 -33.69 -4.43
CA VAL A 23 -15.86 -32.99 -5.65
C VAL A 23 -17.38 -33.07 -5.72
N ALA A 24 -18.06 -31.99 -6.14
CA ALA A 24 -19.44 -32.05 -6.61
C ALA A 24 -19.67 -31.07 -7.76
N THR A 25 -20.17 -31.61 -8.86
CA THR A 25 -20.57 -30.97 -10.13
C THR A 25 -22.01 -30.41 -10.09
N PRO A 26 -22.41 -29.56 -11.05
CA PRO A 26 -23.57 -28.68 -10.93
C PRO A 26 -24.86 -29.26 -11.55
N HIS A 27 -26.01 -28.69 -11.15
CA HIS A 27 -27.30 -28.89 -11.80
C HIS A 27 -27.93 -27.57 -12.25
N CYS A 28 -28.41 -27.60 -13.49
CA CYS A 28 -29.05 -26.54 -14.25
C CYS A 28 -30.54 -26.40 -13.88
N HIS A 29 -31.14 -25.20 -14.08
CA HIS A 29 -32.34 -24.96 -14.94
C HIS A 29 -33.06 -23.62 -14.64
N GLY A 30 -33.57 -23.00 -15.71
CA GLY A 30 -34.78 -22.14 -15.73
C GLY A 30 -34.51 -20.63 -15.69
N LYS A 31 -34.47 -19.92 -16.82
CA LYS A 31 -35.56 -19.37 -17.67
C LYS A 31 -36.27 -18.12 -17.10
N HIS A 32 -36.13 -17.04 -17.89
CA HIS A 32 -37.03 -15.92 -18.20
C HIS A 32 -37.75 -15.18 -17.06
N ASP A 33 -37.60 -13.86 -17.00
CA ASP A 33 -38.61 -12.94 -17.56
C ASP A 33 -38.16 -11.48 -17.55
N ALA A 34 -38.51 -10.80 -18.63
CA ALA A 34 -38.30 -9.37 -18.86
C ALA A 34 -39.49 -8.57 -18.32
N VAL A 35 -39.26 -7.43 -17.66
CA VAL A 35 -40.27 -6.38 -17.53
C VAL A 35 -39.61 -4.99 -17.59
N SER A 36 -40.09 -4.20 -18.55
CA SER A 36 -39.75 -2.78 -18.75
C SER A 36 -40.35 -1.89 -17.67
N CYS A 37 -39.68 -0.79 -17.31
CA CYS A 37 -40.34 0.34 -16.66
C CYS A 37 -39.97 1.67 -17.32
N LYS A 38 -41.04 2.42 -17.61
CA LYS A 38 -41.12 3.72 -18.28
C LYS A 38 -40.52 4.85 -17.45
N ALA A 39 -40.02 5.84 -18.17
CA ALA A 39 -39.64 7.16 -17.68
C ALA A 39 -40.84 8.00 -17.23
N THR A 40 -40.66 8.77 -16.14
CA THR A 40 -41.34 10.06 -15.94
C THR A 40 -40.37 11.01 -15.24
N GLY A 41 -40.14 12.18 -15.85
CA GLY A 41 -39.31 13.24 -15.30
C GLY A 41 -40.07 14.16 -14.36
N LYS A 42 -39.32 14.96 -13.57
CA LYS A 42 -39.33 16.44 -13.62
C LYS A 42 -38.52 17.08 -12.48
N THR A 43 -37.78 18.11 -12.87
CA THR A 43 -37.45 19.38 -12.17
C THR A 43 -36.56 19.40 -10.92
N LYS A 44 -35.39 20.05 -11.09
CA LYS A 44 -34.56 20.67 -10.05
C LYS A 44 -35.17 22.00 -9.56
N PRO A 45 -34.77 22.47 -8.37
CA PRO A 45 -34.30 23.85 -8.24
C PRO A 45 -32.91 23.97 -7.60
N LYS A 46 -32.29 25.13 -7.85
CA LYS A 46 -30.87 25.48 -7.62
C LYS A 46 -30.56 25.95 -6.18
N ALA A 47 -29.31 25.63 -5.80
CA ALA A 47 -28.33 26.40 -5.01
C ALA A 47 -28.50 26.59 -3.50
N LYS A 48 -27.47 26.14 -2.76
CA LYS A 48 -26.72 26.92 -1.76
C LYS A 48 -25.32 26.33 -1.57
N ALA A 49 -24.30 27.13 -1.87
CA ALA A 49 -22.89 26.83 -1.65
C ALA A 49 -22.45 27.26 -0.24
N GLY A 50 -21.48 26.55 0.32
CA GLY A 50 -20.81 26.88 1.59
C GLY A 50 -21.08 25.83 2.69
N LYS A 51 -20.03 25.18 3.20
CA LYS A 51 -19.97 24.04 4.16
C LYS A 51 -19.98 22.62 3.57
N GLY A 52 -19.91 22.47 2.25
CA GLY A 52 -19.86 21.16 1.59
C GLY A 52 -18.51 20.44 1.73
N GLY A 53 -17.39 21.15 1.55
CA GLY A 53 -16.05 20.55 1.46
C GLY A 53 -15.64 19.72 2.68
N GLU A 54 -15.68 20.28 3.88
CA GLU A 54 -15.27 19.58 5.10
C GLU A 54 -16.21 18.42 5.48
N ARG A 55 -17.52 18.60 5.28
CA ARG A 55 -18.50 17.56 5.62
C ARG A 55 -18.44 16.40 4.64
N GLN A 56 -18.15 16.69 3.37
CA GLN A 56 -18.01 15.70 2.31
C GLN A 56 -16.66 14.99 2.40
N HIS A 57 -15.59 15.67 2.82
CA HIS A 57 -14.29 15.06 3.13
C HIS A 57 -14.37 14.16 4.37
N ARG A 58 -15.02 14.61 5.44
CA ARG A 58 -15.26 13.83 6.66
C ARG A 58 -16.17 12.62 6.42
N ARG A 59 -17.21 12.75 5.59
CA ARG A 59 -18.09 11.63 5.23
C ARG A 59 -17.41 10.62 4.31
N ALA A 60 -16.57 11.09 3.38
CA ALA A 60 -15.73 10.24 2.56
C ALA A 60 -14.65 9.52 3.40
N LEU A 61 -14.12 10.19 4.43
CA LEU A 61 -13.19 9.61 5.40
C LEU A 61 -13.91 8.55 6.26
N GLU A 62 -15.07 8.88 6.85
CA GLU A 62 -15.92 7.96 7.63
C GLU A 62 -16.35 6.73 6.82
N GLU A 63 -16.70 6.89 5.54
CA GLU A 63 -17.00 5.77 4.62
C GLU A 63 -15.76 4.98 4.22
N HIS A 64 -14.59 5.61 4.10
CA HIS A 64 -13.32 4.91 3.87
C HIS A 64 -12.87 4.10 5.11
N LEU A 65 -13.23 4.58 6.31
CA LEU A 65 -12.81 4.03 7.60
C LEU A 65 -13.69 2.87 8.10
N LYS A 66 -15.00 2.88 7.81
CA LYS A 66 -15.87 1.70 8.05
C LYS A 66 -15.46 0.46 7.25
N ARG A 67 -14.53 0.57 6.29
CA ARG A 67 -14.15 -0.47 5.32
C ARG A 67 -12.89 -1.25 5.71
N ARG A 68 -12.22 -0.91 6.81
CA ARG A 68 -11.10 -1.71 7.31
C ARG A 68 -11.51 -2.42 8.59
N THR A 69 -11.23 -3.72 8.62
CA THR A 69 -11.17 -4.61 9.78
C THR A 69 -12.37 -5.52 10.04
N ARG A 70 -12.02 -6.78 10.39
CA ARG A 70 -12.83 -7.66 11.26
C ARG A 70 -12.64 -7.28 12.74
N SER A 71 -12.19 -6.05 13.03
CA SER A 71 -12.00 -5.54 14.37
C SER A 71 -13.28 -4.86 14.81
N ALA A 72 -13.67 -5.09 16.06
CA ALA A 72 -14.77 -4.35 16.68
C ALA A 72 -14.31 -2.99 17.25
N ALA A 73 -13.01 -2.65 17.13
CA ALA A 73 -12.48 -1.39 17.62
C ALA A 73 -13.12 -0.20 16.88
N ALA A 74 -13.66 0.75 17.64
CA ALA A 74 -14.19 1.98 17.08
C ALA A 74 -13.05 2.84 16.53
N PHE A 75 -13.32 3.52 15.41
CA PHE A 75 -12.39 4.49 14.86
C PHE A 75 -12.27 5.72 15.78
N ASP A 76 -11.06 6.04 16.21
CA ASP A 76 -10.75 7.20 17.04
C ASP A 76 -10.40 8.41 16.16
N ALA A 77 -11.39 9.25 15.86
CA ALA A 77 -11.19 10.41 14.99
C ALA A 77 -10.25 11.45 15.58
N ASP A 78 -10.19 11.57 16.91
CA ASP A 78 -9.36 12.56 17.59
C ASP A 78 -7.89 12.14 17.57
N LEU A 79 -7.60 10.83 17.75
CA LEU A 79 -6.25 10.28 17.59
C LEU A 79 -5.69 10.57 16.20
N TYR A 80 -6.49 10.34 15.16
CA TYR A 80 -6.07 10.60 13.78
C TYR A 80 -5.99 12.11 13.49
N GLY A 81 -6.87 12.93 14.06
CA GLY A 81 -6.84 14.38 13.95
C GLY A 81 -5.58 15.01 14.56
N ARG A 82 -5.17 14.56 15.74
CA ARG A 82 -3.91 15.01 16.39
C ARG A 82 -2.67 14.74 15.55
N ARG A 83 -2.70 13.66 14.76
CA ARG A 83 -1.60 13.25 13.87
C ARG A 83 -1.82 13.66 12.40
N ALA A 84 -2.87 14.41 12.09
CA ALA A 84 -3.16 14.83 10.71
C ALA A 84 -2.13 15.82 10.14
N HIS A 85 -1.36 16.48 11.01
CA HIS A 85 -0.23 17.34 10.63
C HIS A 85 1.05 16.55 10.32
N GLU A 86 1.11 15.26 10.68
CA GLU A 86 2.18 14.38 10.23
C GLU A 86 1.94 14.05 8.74
N HIS A 87 2.98 14.15 7.91
CA HIS A 87 2.88 13.88 6.46
C HIS A 87 2.35 12.47 6.12
N HIS A 88 2.24 11.56 7.10
CA HIS A 88 1.70 10.22 6.95
C HIS A 88 1.23 9.64 8.29
N ILE A 89 -0.04 9.23 8.39
CA ILE A 89 -0.57 8.51 9.57
C ILE A 89 -0.25 7.00 9.42
N PRO A 90 0.28 6.34 10.47
CA PRO A 90 0.59 4.91 10.44
C PRO A 90 -0.62 4.01 10.12
N VAL A 91 -0.36 2.88 9.45
CA VAL A 91 -1.40 1.94 9.03
C VAL A 91 -1.95 1.19 10.25
N LEU A 92 -3.28 1.12 10.40
CA LEU A 92 -3.93 0.43 11.52
C LEU A 92 -3.49 0.94 12.91
N LEU A 93 -3.21 2.25 13.02
CA LEU A 93 -2.67 2.84 14.24
C LEU A 93 -3.51 2.51 15.48
N GLY A 94 -4.83 2.71 15.41
CA GLY A 94 -5.74 2.46 16.54
C GLY A 94 -5.77 0.99 16.95
N GLU A 95 -5.78 0.08 15.98
CA GLU A 95 -5.76 -1.36 16.23
C GLU A 95 -4.44 -1.84 16.81
N VAL A 96 -3.31 -1.28 16.36
CA VAL A 96 -1.99 -1.56 16.94
C VAL A 96 -1.97 -1.11 18.40
N LEU A 97 -2.36 0.14 18.70
CA LEU A 97 -2.42 0.62 20.09
C LEU A 97 -3.35 -0.24 20.96
N ALA A 98 -4.51 -0.64 20.43
CA ALA A 98 -5.44 -1.50 21.15
C ALA A 98 -4.85 -2.90 21.43
N ALA A 99 -4.08 -3.47 20.50
CA ALA A 99 -3.45 -4.78 20.67
C ALA A 99 -2.37 -4.80 21.77
N PHE A 100 -1.77 -3.64 22.08
CA PHE A 100 -0.77 -3.49 23.14
C PHE A 100 -1.33 -2.97 24.46
N ARG A 101 -2.60 -2.54 24.50
CA ARG A 101 -3.31 -2.28 25.77
C ARG A 101 -3.58 -3.60 26.49
N ARG A 102 -2.74 -3.93 27.48
CA ARG A 102 -2.85 -5.13 28.31
C ARG A 102 -2.93 -4.78 29.80
N PRO A 103 -3.44 -5.68 30.66
CA PRO A 103 -3.42 -5.48 32.11
C PRO A 103 -2.01 -5.40 32.71
N ARG A 104 -1.00 -5.96 32.03
CA ARG A 104 0.40 -5.89 32.42
C ARG A 104 1.05 -4.69 31.72
N PRO A 105 1.86 -3.87 32.44
CA PRO A 105 2.54 -2.72 31.85
C PRO A 105 3.48 -3.13 30.72
N LEU A 106 3.54 -2.31 29.66
CA LEU A 106 4.44 -2.51 28.53
C LEU A 106 5.77 -1.80 28.83
N ARG A 107 6.70 -2.48 29.52
CA ARG A 107 7.97 -1.87 29.95
C ARG A 107 9.05 -1.92 28.88
N SER A 108 8.94 -2.85 27.92
CA SER A 108 9.87 -3.01 26.80
C SER A 108 9.15 -3.19 25.47
N PHE A 109 9.56 -2.43 24.46
CA PHE A 109 8.95 -2.47 23.13
C PHE A 109 9.99 -2.42 22.02
N VAL A 110 9.80 -3.26 21.00
CA VAL A 110 10.67 -3.35 19.84
C VAL A 110 9.89 -3.06 18.56
N ASP A 111 10.31 -2.03 17.81
CA ASP A 111 9.82 -1.77 16.45
C ASP A 111 10.86 -2.29 15.45
N CYS A 112 10.53 -3.38 14.75
CA CYS A 112 11.42 -4.02 13.79
C CYS A 112 11.45 -3.35 12.40
N THR A 113 10.62 -2.33 12.21
CA THR A 113 10.34 -1.67 10.94
C THR A 113 10.13 -0.18 11.18
N LEU A 114 11.10 0.44 11.86
CA LEU A 114 10.98 1.78 12.45
C LEU A 114 10.40 2.81 11.48
N GLY A 115 10.87 2.81 10.23
CA GLY A 115 10.48 3.83 9.26
C GLY A 115 10.73 5.24 9.81
N ALA A 116 9.71 6.09 9.73
CA ALA A 116 9.74 7.45 10.29
C ALA A 116 9.26 7.54 11.76
N ALA A 117 9.23 6.40 12.48
CA ALA A 117 8.82 6.27 13.88
C ALA A 117 7.35 6.57 14.21
N GLY A 118 6.44 6.60 13.24
CA GLY A 118 5.03 6.95 13.49
C GLY A 118 4.32 6.00 14.48
N HIS A 119 4.44 4.68 14.30
CA HIS A 119 3.91 3.71 15.29
C HIS A 119 4.66 3.82 16.62
N SER A 120 5.98 3.95 16.56
CA SER A 120 6.85 4.01 17.73
C SER A 120 6.53 5.18 18.66
N LEU A 121 6.36 6.39 18.14
CA LEU A 121 5.97 7.56 18.93
C LEU A 121 4.60 7.36 19.58
N ALA A 122 3.63 6.83 18.83
CA ALA A 122 2.30 6.58 19.38
C ALA A 122 2.32 5.54 20.50
N MET A 123 3.18 4.52 20.40
CA MET A 123 3.40 3.54 21.46
C MET A 123 4.04 4.20 22.69
N MET A 124 5.06 5.05 22.53
CA MET A 124 5.72 5.77 23.64
C MET A 124 4.78 6.75 24.36
N GLU A 125 3.88 7.39 23.63
CA GLU A 125 2.83 8.27 24.19
C GLU A 125 1.77 7.47 24.95
N ALA A 126 1.31 6.36 24.37
CA ALA A 126 0.24 5.54 24.96
C ALA A 126 0.70 4.73 26.19
N HIS A 127 2.01 4.53 26.33
CA HIS A 127 2.63 3.76 27.40
C HIS A 127 3.66 4.61 28.15
N PRO A 128 3.22 5.53 29.05
CA PRO A 128 4.12 6.33 29.87
C PRO A 128 5.10 5.50 30.70
N GLU A 129 4.69 4.29 31.06
CA GLU A 129 5.45 3.29 31.84
C GLU A 129 6.56 2.56 31.06
N LEU A 130 6.73 2.85 29.76
CA LEU A 130 7.76 2.23 28.93
C LEU A 130 9.16 2.65 29.41
N GLU A 131 10.03 1.66 29.67
CA GLU A 131 11.40 1.85 30.21
C GLU A 131 12.47 1.56 29.15
N LEU A 132 12.17 0.69 28.19
CA LEU A 132 13.08 0.31 27.12
C LEU A 132 12.37 0.31 25.77
N TYR A 133 12.96 1.01 24.81
CA TYR A 133 12.54 1.02 23.43
C TYR A 133 13.71 0.67 22.51
N ILE A 134 13.46 -0.21 21.53
CA ILE A 134 14.45 -0.58 20.50
C ILE A 134 13.81 -0.48 19.12
N GLY A 135 14.29 0.46 18.30
CA GLY A 135 13.90 0.62 16.90
C GLY A 135 14.93 0.02 15.94
N MET A 136 14.48 -0.66 14.89
CA MET A 136 15.35 -1.22 13.86
C MET A 136 14.80 -0.92 12.47
N ASP A 137 15.69 -0.59 11.54
CA ASP A 137 15.36 -0.52 10.12
C ASP A 137 16.60 -0.87 9.28
N VAL A 138 16.37 -1.40 8.08
CA VAL A 138 17.45 -1.63 7.11
C VAL A 138 17.83 -0.37 6.35
N ASP A 139 16.91 0.59 6.26
CA ASP A 139 17.08 1.81 5.50
C ASP A 139 17.65 2.92 6.40
N PRO A 140 18.92 3.34 6.23
CA PRO A 140 19.53 4.37 7.06
C PRO A 140 18.84 5.73 6.91
N SER A 141 18.22 6.02 5.76
CA SER A 141 17.51 7.30 5.57
C SER A 141 16.21 7.33 6.37
N ALA A 142 15.50 6.20 6.43
CA ALA A 142 14.31 6.07 7.25
C ALA A 142 14.67 6.17 8.73
N LEU A 143 15.67 5.40 9.16
CA LEU A 143 16.14 5.39 10.54
C LEU A 143 16.59 6.79 11.00
N GLY A 144 17.27 7.57 10.16
CA GLY A 144 17.68 8.94 10.51
C GLY A 144 16.50 9.87 10.83
N ILE A 145 15.40 9.76 10.07
CA ILE A 145 14.17 10.52 10.33
C ILE A 145 13.50 10.03 11.61
N GLY A 146 13.33 8.70 11.75
CA GLY A 146 12.72 8.11 12.93
C GLY A 146 13.50 8.42 14.22
N HIS A 147 14.83 8.36 14.17
CA HIS A 147 15.72 8.72 15.27
C HIS A 147 15.55 10.18 15.67
N GLY A 148 15.57 11.12 14.72
CA GLY A 148 15.35 12.54 15.02
C GLY A 148 13.99 12.82 15.68
N HIS A 149 12.94 12.11 15.26
CA HIS A 149 11.62 12.20 15.90
C HIS A 149 11.61 11.65 17.34
N ILE A 150 12.30 10.53 17.58
CA ILE A 150 12.43 9.95 18.93
C ILE A 150 13.22 10.88 19.86
N GLU A 151 14.34 11.44 19.41
CA GLU A 151 15.13 12.40 20.18
C GLU A 151 14.30 13.65 20.55
N ALA A 152 13.53 14.18 19.59
CA ALA A 152 12.64 15.31 19.84
C ALA A 152 11.56 14.97 20.89
N PHE A 153 11.00 13.76 20.85
CA PHE A 153 10.03 13.27 21.82
C PHE A 153 10.64 13.15 23.23
N LEU A 154 11.83 12.56 23.35
CA LEU A 154 12.53 12.40 24.63
C LEU A 154 12.89 13.77 25.24
N ALA A 155 13.41 14.70 24.44
CA ALA A 155 13.70 16.06 24.89
C ALA A 155 12.44 16.83 25.35
N GLY A 156 11.27 16.51 24.76
CA GLY A 156 9.97 17.02 25.21
C GLY A 156 9.61 16.52 26.61
N ARG A 157 9.72 15.21 26.85
CA ARG A 157 9.47 14.60 28.18
C ARG A 157 10.36 15.17 29.27
N GLU A 158 11.65 15.36 29.00
CA GLU A 158 12.59 15.92 29.99
C GLU A 158 12.23 17.35 30.41
N ARG A 159 11.73 18.17 29.49
CA ARG A 159 11.29 19.55 29.80
C ARG A 159 10.04 19.57 30.67
N GLU A 160 9.11 18.66 30.43
CA GLU A 160 7.89 18.51 31.23
C GLU A 160 8.22 18.01 32.65
N ALA A 161 9.13 17.04 32.77
CA ALA A 161 9.57 16.50 34.05
C ALA A 161 10.32 17.54 34.92
N ASN A 162 11.13 18.42 34.32
CA ASN A 162 11.85 19.48 35.03
C ASN A 162 10.95 20.67 35.45
N GLY A 163 9.66 20.67 35.09
CA GLY A 163 8.71 21.75 35.38
C GLY A 163 7.69 21.44 36.50
N GLY A 164 7.68 20.23 37.06
CA GLY A 164 6.75 19.82 38.12
C GLY A 164 7.48 19.14 39.29
N GLU A 165 7.26 19.64 40.51
CA GLU A 165 7.95 19.18 41.73
C GLU A 165 7.56 17.75 42.20
N ASP A 166 6.65 17.03 41.52
CA ASP A 166 6.01 15.81 42.06
C ASP A 166 6.04 14.56 41.16
N ASP A 167 6.72 14.55 40.00
CA ASP A 167 6.67 13.39 39.08
C ASP A 167 7.96 12.55 39.04
N ALA A 168 8.32 11.98 40.20
CA ALA A 168 9.42 11.02 40.32
C ALA A 168 9.12 9.63 39.72
N LEU A 169 7.95 9.45 39.07
CA LEU A 169 7.52 8.19 38.45
C LEU A 169 7.70 8.14 36.93
N LEU A 170 8.13 9.23 36.29
CA LEU A 170 8.52 9.21 34.88
C LEU A 170 9.87 8.46 34.75
N GLY A 171 9.80 7.14 34.68
CA GLY A 171 10.95 6.28 34.44
C GLY A 171 11.72 6.75 33.22
N THR A 172 13.06 6.76 33.30
CA THR A 172 13.92 7.15 32.18
C THR A 172 13.75 6.13 31.05
N LEU A 173 13.00 6.50 30.01
CA LEU A 173 12.87 5.71 28.79
C LEU A 173 14.22 5.66 28.08
N ARG A 174 14.82 4.47 28.01
CA ARG A 174 16.03 4.23 27.21
C ARG A 174 15.63 3.84 25.80
N ALA A 175 16.04 4.62 24.81
CA ALA A 175 15.75 4.36 23.41
C ALA A 175 17.02 4.03 22.62
N TYR A 176 17.00 2.94 21.85
CA TYR A 176 18.09 2.54 20.96
C TYR A 176 17.58 2.37 19.54
N THR A 177 18.35 2.84 18.54
CA THR A 177 18.02 2.65 17.12
C THR A 177 19.16 1.97 16.38
N HIS A 178 18.86 0.94 15.59
CA HIS A 178 19.87 0.15 14.88
C HIS A 178 19.59 0.05 13.38
N VAL A 179 20.57 0.40 12.55
CA VAL A 179 20.54 0.11 11.10
C VAL A 179 20.82 -1.39 10.91
N LYS A 180 19.77 -2.21 10.93
CA LYS A 180 19.89 -3.67 10.89
C LYS A 180 18.61 -4.31 10.40
N ASN A 181 18.75 -5.40 9.64
CA ASN A 181 17.61 -6.23 9.26
C ASN A 181 17.02 -6.94 10.49
N PHE A 182 15.70 -6.88 10.65
CA PHE A 182 14.98 -7.49 11.78
C PHE A 182 15.21 -9.00 11.93
N LYS A 183 15.68 -9.70 10.89
CA LYS A 183 16.11 -11.11 11.01
C LYS A 183 17.21 -11.31 12.07
N TYR A 184 17.94 -10.24 12.40
CA TYR A 184 18.97 -10.19 13.43
C TYR A 184 18.48 -9.61 14.77
N ILE A 185 17.15 -9.57 15.02
CA ILE A 185 16.57 -9.04 16.26
C ILE A 185 17.26 -9.58 17.52
N LYS A 186 17.52 -10.89 17.60
CA LYS A 186 18.21 -11.49 18.75
C LYS A 186 19.60 -10.89 18.98
N GLN A 187 20.37 -10.65 17.91
CA GLN A 187 21.70 -10.04 18.04
C GLN A 187 21.61 -8.60 18.57
N VAL A 188 20.60 -7.84 18.12
CA VAL A 188 20.37 -6.47 18.58
C VAL A 188 19.94 -6.46 20.05
N LEU A 189 18.97 -7.32 20.42
CA LEU A 189 18.55 -7.46 21.82
C LEU A 189 19.74 -7.81 22.72
N SER A 190 20.55 -8.81 22.37
CA SER A 190 21.75 -9.19 23.13
C SER A 190 22.78 -8.06 23.23
N SER A 191 22.89 -7.19 22.22
CA SER A 191 23.83 -6.06 22.26
C SER A 191 23.38 -4.90 23.15
N VAL A 192 22.07 -4.80 23.41
CA VAL A 192 21.50 -3.80 24.33
C VAL A 192 21.51 -4.33 25.76
N ASP A 193 21.03 -5.56 25.95
CA ASP A 193 21.01 -6.25 27.23
C ASP A 193 20.93 -7.77 26.99
N GLU A 194 21.97 -8.49 27.39
CA GLU A 194 22.08 -9.93 27.19
C GLU A 194 20.93 -10.70 27.85
N SER A 195 20.38 -10.20 28.95
CA SER A 195 19.28 -10.83 29.69
C SER A 195 17.94 -10.86 28.92
N LEU A 196 17.79 -9.99 27.90
CA LEU A 196 16.62 -9.99 27.01
C LEU A 196 16.57 -11.24 26.12
N VAL A 197 17.71 -11.93 25.96
CA VAL A 197 17.85 -13.12 25.11
C VAL A 197 18.23 -14.36 25.92
N VAL A 198 19.05 -14.18 26.97
CA VAL A 198 19.50 -15.24 27.86
C VAL A 198 18.66 -15.19 29.14
N GLY A 199 17.66 -16.07 29.23
CA GLY A 199 16.76 -16.16 30.39
C GLY A 199 15.28 -16.09 30.01
N SER A 200 14.43 -15.80 31.01
CA SER A 200 12.96 -15.72 30.83
C SER A 200 12.45 -14.28 30.67
N SER A 201 13.33 -13.27 30.62
CA SER A 201 12.94 -11.85 30.69
C SER A 201 12.32 -11.34 29.39
N GLY A 202 12.88 -11.67 28.22
CA GLY A 202 12.32 -11.33 26.91
C GLY A 202 12.01 -9.83 26.72
N VAL A 203 11.07 -9.52 25.83
CA VAL A 203 10.49 -8.17 25.66
C VAL A 203 8.96 -8.26 25.70
N ASP A 204 8.28 -7.20 26.16
CA ASP A 204 6.83 -7.20 26.37
C ASP A 204 6.05 -7.06 25.05
N GLY A 205 6.63 -6.36 24.07
CA GLY A 205 6.02 -6.14 22.76
C GLY A 205 7.02 -6.06 21.61
N ILE A 206 6.61 -6.61 20.47
CA ILE A 206 7.33 -6.52 19.20
C ILE A 206 6.32 -6.14 18.11
N LEU A 207 6.62 -5.11 17.35
CA LEU A 207 5.88 -4.72 16.15
C LEU A 207 6.72 -4.95 14.89
N ILE A 208 6.08 -5.49 13.86
CA ILE A 208 6.65 -5.66 12.52
C ILE A 208 5.60 -5.22 11.50
N ASP A 209 5.72 -4.00 11.00
CA ASP A 209 4.91 -3.45 9.91
C ASP A 209 5.60 -3.73 8.57
N LEU A 210 5.26 -4.87 7.97
CA LEU A 210 5.88 -5.31 6.72
C LEU A 210 5.35 -4.52 5.53
N GLY A 211 6.24 -3.79 4.87
CA GLY A 211 5.92 -3.08 3.66
C GLY A 211 7.08 -2.24 3.15
N MET A 212 6.79 -1.40 2.17
CA MET A 212 7.69 -0.33 1.73
C MET A 212 7.29 0.96 2.44
N SER A 213 8.28 1.77 2.83
CA SER A 213 8.00 3.09 3.37
C SER A 213 7.66 4.09 2.27
N SER A 214 6.92 5.15 2.60
CA SER A 214 6.68 6.27 1.67
C SER A 214 7.99 6.89 1.18
N MET A 215 9.04 6.90 2.01
CA MET A 215 10.37 7.38 1.65
C MET A 215 11.04 6.55 0.56
N GLN A 216 10.73 5.26 0.47
CA GLN A 216 11.21 4.36 -0.58
C GLN A 216 10.41 4.56 -1.88
N VAL A 217 9.09 4.70 -1.79
CA VAL A 217 8.21 4.79 -2.96
C VAL A 217 8.23 6.19 -3.59
N ASN A 218 8.25 7.26 -2.79
CA ASN A 218 8.15 8.64 -3.29
C ASN A 218 9.47 9.20 -3.84
N LYS A 219 10.60 8.54 -3.55
CA LYS A 219 11.91 8.94 -4.08
C LYS A 219 12.23 8.08 -5.30
N SER A 220 12.05 8.63 -6.50
CA SER A 220 12.25 7.90 -7.76
C SER A 220 13.64 7.27 -7.88
N ASN A 221 14.68 7.91 -7.33
CA ASN A 221 16.05 7.39 -7.31
C ASN A 221 16.23 6.08 -6.51
N ARG A 222 15.23 5.65 -5.73
CA ARG A 222 15.22 4.35 -5.03
C ARG A 222 14.71 3.20 -5.88
N GLY A 223 14.06 3.49 -7.02
CA GLY A 223 13.62 2.46 -7.97
C GLY A 223 12.39 1.66 -7.56
N PHE A 224 11.65 2.05 -6.52
CA PHE A 224 10.41 1.36 -6.11
C PHE A 224 9.15 1.89 -6.81
N SER A 225 9.21 3.10 -7.37
CA SER A 225 8.06 3.71 -8.03
C SER A 225 7.86 3.13 -9.42
N VAL A 226 6.61 2.82 -9.74
CA VAL A 226 6.15 2.50 -11.11
C VAL A 226 5.54 3.72 -11.81
N LEU A 227 5.43 4.85 -11.10
CA LEU A 227 4.82 6.09 -11.59
C LEU A 227 5.85 7.15 -11.97
N GLN A 228 7.03 7.11 -11.36
CA GLN A 228 8.14 8.01 -11.64
C GLN A 228 9.33 7.16 -12.05
N ASP A 229 9.92 7.49 -13.19
CA ASP A 229 11.08 6.78 -13.71
C ASP A 229 12.30 6.96 -12.79
N GLY A 230 13.10 5.91 -12.67
CA GLY A 230 14.26 5.85 -11.80
C GLY A 230 15.10 4.60 -12.05
N PRO A 231 16.28 4.46 -11.41
CA PRO A 231 17.14 3.30 -11.61
C PRO A 231 16.47 2.02 -11.11
N LEU A 232 16.80 0.88 -11.71
CA LEU A 232 16.37 -0.45 -11.24
C LEU A 232 17.17 -0.88 -9.99
N ASP A 233 16.97 -0.16 -8.88
CA ASP A 233 17.65 -0.44 -7.61
C ASP A 233 16.82 -1.37 -6.72
N MET A 234 15.71 -0.87 -6.16
CA MET A 234 14.77 -1.59 -5.27
C MET A 234 15.40 -2.16 -3.98
N ARG A 235 16.64 -1.78 -3.61
CA ARG A 235 17.22 -2.16 -2.33
C ARG A 235 16.65 -1.30 -1.21
N MET A 236 16.10 -1.96 -0.18
CA MET A 236 15.70 -1.27 1.06
C MET A 236 16.91 -0.76 1.83
N ASP A 237 17.99 -1.55 1.90
CA ASP A 237 19.32 -1.12 2.33
C ASP A 237 20.16 -0.74 1.10
N PRO A 238 20.45 0.56 0.87
CA PRO A 238 21.25 1.00 -0.27
C PRO A 238 22.68 0.43 -0.30
N LYS A 239 23.18 -0.13 0.82
CA LYS A 239 24.49 -0.80 0.92
C LYS A 239 24.46 -2.27 0.51
N ALA A 240 23.28 -2.88 0.35
CA ALA A 240 23.18 -4.26 -0.13
C ALA A 240 23.75 -4.38 -1.56
N THR A 241 24.30 -5.51 -1.97
CA THR A 241 25.02 -5.58 -3.26
C THR A 241 24.12 -5.84 -4.46
N LEU A 242 23.03 -6.59 -4.28
CA LEU A 242 22.17 -7.03 -5.38
C LEU A 242 21.05 -6.01 -5.67
N ARG A 243 21.04 -5.46 -6.89
CA ARG A 243 19.99 -4.57 -7.41
C ARG A 243 18.95 -5.32 -8.23
N ALA A 244 17.79 -4.70 -8.44
CA ALA A 244 16.81 -5.22 -9.40
C ALA A 244 17.37 -5.31 -10.83
N GLU A 245 18.24 -4.38 -11.22
CA GLU A 245 18.96 -4.39 -12.50
C GLU A 245 19.76 -5.68 -12.70
N ASP A 246 20.53 -6.09 -11.69
CA ASP A 246 21.35 -7.32 -11.73
C ASP A 246 20.48 -8.57 -11.91
N ILE A 247 19.33 -8.60 -11.23
CA ILE A 247 18.37 -9.69 -11.33
C ILE A 247 17.81 -9.76 -12.76
N LEU A 248 17.34 -8.63 -13.29
CA LEU A 248 16.68 -8.58 -14.59
C LEU A 248 17.65 -8.85 -15.73
N ASN A 249 18.88 -8.34 -15.65
CA ASN A 249 19.85 -8.45 -16.74
C ASN A 249 20.77 -9.66 -16.64
N SER A 250 21.02 -10.22 -15.45
CA SER A 250 22.09 -11.21 -15.27
C SER A 250 21.65 -12.54 -14.66
N TRP A 251 20.52 -12.62 -13.94
CA TRP A 251 20.11 -13.91 -13.37
C TRP A 251 19.75 -14.94 -14.45
N PRO A 252 19.98 -16.24 -14.19
CA PRO A 252 19.53 -17.31 -15.08
C PRO A 252 18.04 -17.19 -15.37
N GLU A 253 17.65 -17.48 -16.62
CA GLU A 253 16.24 -17.39 -17.06
C GLU A 253 15.30 -18.14 -16.10
N LEU A 254 15.65 -19.37 -15.71
CA LEU A 254 14.84 -20.19 -14.80
C LEU A 254 14.61 -19.51 -13.44
N GLU A 255 15.64 -18.87 -12.86
CA GLU A 255 15.50 -18.16 -11.59
C GLU A 255 14.67 -16.88 -11.73
N LEU A 256 14.80 -16.16 -12.84
CA LEU A 256 13.94 -15.02 -13.15
C LEU A 256 12.46 -15.45 -13.25
N GLY A 257 12.18 -16.53 -13.98
CA GLY A 257 10.83 -17.09 -14.07
C GLY A 257 10.28 -17.53 -12.72
N ARG A 258 11.13 -18.13 -11.88
CA ARG A 258 10.77 -18.55 -10.52
C ARG A 258 10.32 -17.37 -9.66
N ILE A 259 11.06 -16.26 -9.62
CA ILE A 259 10.68 -15.10 -8.79
C ILE A 259 9.42 -14.41 -9.29
N LEU A 260 9.23 -14.29 -10.62
CA LEU A 260 8.02 -13.71 -11.20
C LEU A 260 6.77 -14.53 -10.83
N ARG A 261 6.89 -15.86 -10.86
CA ARG A 261 5.82 -16.79 -10.48
C ARG A 261 5.57 -16.82 -8.98
N GLU A 262 6.60 -16.99 -8.17
CA GLU A 262 6.47 -17.30 -6.72
C GLU A 262 6.33 -16.05 -5.86
N TYR A 263 7.00 -14.96 -6.22
CA TYR A 263 6.94 -13.71 -5.44
C TYR A 263 6.03 -12.68 -6.10
N GLY A 264 5.99 -12.64 -7.43
CA GLY A 264 5.08 -11.77 -8.17
C GLY A 264 3.65 -12.31 -8.26
N GLU A 265 3.45 -13.62 -8.04
CA GLU A 265 2.17 -14.31 -8.30
C GLU A 265 1.64 -14.01 -9.72
N GLU A 266 2.54 -13.74 -10.67
CA GLU A 266 2.19 -13.29 -12.02
C GLU A 266 1.74 -14.47 -12.88
N SER A 267 0.50 -14.44 -13.35
CA SER A 267 -0.09 -15.46 -14.20
C SER A 267 0.64 -15.65 -15.54
N ASN A 268 1.10 -14.54 -16.14
CA ASN A 268 1.77 -14.50 -17.44
C ASN A 268 3.30 -14.49 -17.30
N TRP A 269 3.82 -15.05 -16.19
CA TRP A 269 5.24 -14.97 -15.83
C TRP A 269 6.18 -15.47 -16.94
N GLN A 270 5.78 -16.50 -17.69
CA GLN A 270 6.56 -17.06 -18.81
C GLN A 270 6.76 -16.05 -19.94
N SER A 271 5.71 -15.28 -20.25
CA SER A 271 5.79 -14.26 -21.30
C SER A 271 6.65 -13.09 -20.82
N VAL A 272 6.47 -12.64 -19.57
CA VAL A 272 7.25 -11.55 -18.97
C VAL A 272 8.73 -11.93 -18.93
N GLN A 273 9.04 -13.12 -18.43
CA GLN A 273 10.38 -13.71 -18.41
C GLN A 273 11.01 -13.71 -19.81
N LYS A 274 10.32 -14.25 -20.83
CA LYS A 274 10.84 -14.29 -22.21
C LYS A 274 11.13 -12.89 -22.76
N GLN A 275 10.27 -11.91 -22.48
CA GLN A 275 10.49 -10.54 -22.93
C GLN A 275 11.68 -9.89 -22.21
N ILE A 276 11.82 -10.09 -20.90
CA ILE A 276 12.99 -9.58 -20.16
C ILE A 276 14.28 -10.21 -20.70
N VAL A 277 14.31 -11.54 -20.91
CA VAL A 277 15.47 -12.23 -21.49
C VAL A 277 15.77 -11.73 -22.89
N LYS A 278 14.75 -11.49 -23.71
CA LYS A 278 14.91 -10.88 -25.04
C LYS A 278 15.45 -9.45 -24.95
N ALA A 279 15.05 -8.65 -23.97
CA ALA A 279 15.56 -7.30 -23.78
C ALA A 279 17.08 -7.27 -23.50
N ARG A 280 17.63 -8.32 -22.90
CA ARG A 280 19.08 -8.44 -22.65
C ARG A 280 19.91 -8.40 -23.94
N SER A 281 19.39 -8.91 -25.06
CA SER A 281 20.14 -8.90 -26.33
C SER A 281 20.21 -7.54 -27.01
N VAL A 282 19.42 -6.57 -26.54
CA VAL A 282 19.37 -5.19 -27.06
C VAL A 282 19.83 -4.14 -26.05
N GLY A 283 20.61 -4.55 -25.05
CA GLY A 283 21.20 -3.67 -24.03
C GLY A 283 20.72 -3.92 -22.60
N GLY A 284 19.59 -4.61 -22.42
CA GLY A 284 19.00 -4.86 -21.10
C GLY A 284 18.01 -3.77 -20.66
N LEU A 285 17.64 -3.81 -19.39
CA LEU A 285 16.75 -2.83 -18.74
C LEU A 285 17.57 -2.03 -17.72
N HIS A 286 17.46 -0.71 -17.70
CA HIS A 286 18.26 0.14 -16.82
C HIS A 286 17.41 1.03 -15.90
N SER A 287 16.14 1.25 -16.24
CA SER A 287 15.21 2.03 -15.43
C SER A 287 13.89 1.31 -15.15
N THR A 288 13.17 1.78 -14.12
CA THR A 288 11.80 1.32 -13.83
C THR A 288 10.88 1.59 -15.01
N GLY A 289 11.09 2.70 -15.73
CA GLY A 289 10.40 3.04 -16.97
C GLY A 289 10.66 2.05 -18.09
N ASP A 290 11.88 1.52 -18.25
CA ASP A 290 12.16 0.47 -19.24
C ASP A 290 11.34 -0.80 -18.95
N LEU A 291 11.31 -1.21 -17.68
CA LEU A 291 10.54 -2.38 -17.24
C LEU A 291 9.03 -2.16 -17.45
N VAL A 292 8.51 -0.99 -17.09
CA VAL A 292 7.11 -0.62 -17.30
C VAL A 292 6.77 -0.64 -18.79
N LYS A 293 7.59 -0.01 -19.64
CA LYS A 293 7.39 0.00 -21.11
C LYS A 293 7.42 -1.41 -21.70
N LEU A 294 8.32 -2.27 -21.22
CA LEU A 294 8.40 -3.67 -21.65
C LEU A 294 7.09 -4.41 -21.34
N ILE A 295 6.59 -4.28 -20.10
CA ILE A 295 5.34 -4.93 -19.68
C ILE A 295 4.15 -4.35 -20.46
N GLN A 296 4.08 -3.02 -20.63
CA GLN A 296 3.01 -2.37 -21.40
C GLN A 296 2.95 -2.85 -22.86
N ARG A 297 4.10 -3.06 -23.52
CA ARG A 297 4.16 -3.57 -24.90
C ARG A 297 3.63 -4.99 -25.07
N MET A 298 3.55 -5.76 -23.99
CA MET A 298 2.99 -7.12 -24.02
C MET A 298 1.46 -7.11 -24.13
N CYS A 299 0.80 -5.99 -23.82
CA CYS A 299 -0.62 -5.82 -23.99
C CYS A 299 -0.94 -5.53 -25.47
N THR A 300 -1.14 -6.58 -26.26
CA THR A 300 -1.61 -6.44 -27.65
C THR A 300 -3.13 -6.34 -27.69
N ILE A 301 -3.63 -5.15 -27.96
CA ILE A 301 -5.04 -4.89 -28.25
C ILE A 301 -5.15 -4.57 -29.75
N SER A 302 -6.09 -5.22 -30.44
CA SER A 302 -6.42 -4.91 -31.85
C SER A 302 -7.04 -3.52 -31.97
N SER A 303 -6.98 -2.90 -33.16
CA SER A 303 -7.78 -1.68 -33.43
C SER A 303 -9.26 -1.96 -33.15
N GLY A 304 -9.93 -1.01 -32.49
CA GLY A 304 -11.29 -1.16 -31.95
C GLY A 304 -11.40 -2.03 -30.68
N GLY A 305 -10.34 -2.72 -30.27
CA GLY A 305 -10.34 -3.57 -29.07
C GLY A 305 -10.38 -2.74 -27.77
N ARG A 306 -10.94 -3.34 -26.71
CA ARG A 306 -11.12 -2.69 -25.40
C ARG A 306 -10.30 -3.40 -24.32
N LEU A 307 -9.67 -2.62 -23.44
CA LEU A 307 -9.06 -3.10 -22.20
C LEU A 307 -9.83 -2.53 -21.02
N ALA A 308 -10.29 -3.42 -20.15
CA ALA A 308 -10.99 -3.11 -18.92
C ALA A 308 -10.12 -3.51 -17.72
N VAL A 309 -9.95 -2.60 -16.77
CA VAL A 309 -9.19 -2.85 -15.53
C VAL A 309 -10.06 -2.50 -14.34
N ILE A 310 -10.20 -3.44 -13.39
CA ILE A 310 -10.83 -3.22 -12.10
C ILE A 310 -9.73 -3.10 -11.06
N SER A 311 -9.70 -1.97 -10.35
CA SER A 311 -8.78 -1.72 -9.24
C SER A 311 -9.57 -1.61 -7.93
N PHE A 312 -8.94 -1.95 -6.81
CA PHE A 312 -9.57 -1.89 -5.48
C PHE A 312 -8.91 -0.85 -4.56
N HIS A 313 -7.71 -0.38 -4.94
CA HIS A 313 -6.97 0.62 -4.19
C HIS A 313 -6.77 1.91 -5.00
N SER A 314 -6.72 3.06 -4.32
CA SER A 314 -6.56 4.35 -4.99
C SER A 314 -5.20 4.51 -5.71
N LEU A 315 -4.16 3.78 -5.28
CA LEU A 315 -2.88 3.78 -5.99
C LEU A 315 -2.97 3.01 -7.32
N GLU A 316 -3.58 1.83 -7.31
CA GLU A 316 -3.86 1.04 -8.52
C GLU A 316 -4.70 1.86 -9.51
N ASP A 317 -5.82 2.46 -9.06
CA ASP A 317 -6.68 3.28 -9.91
C ASP A 317 -5.93 4.46 -10.54
N ARG A 318 -5.02 5.08 -9.79
CA ARG A 318 -4.17 6.18 -10.28
C ARG A 318 -3.19 5.70 -11.34
N ILE A 319 -2.56 4.54 -11.15
CA ILE A 319 -1.67 3.91 -12.14
C ILE A 319 -2.44 3.61 -13.42
N VAL A 320 -3.64 3.04 -13.31
CA VAL A 320 -4.49 2.73 -14.47
C VAL A 320 -4.88 4.01 -15.21
N LYS A 321 -5.32 5.05 -14.47
CA LYS A 321 -5.67 6.36 -15.06
C LYS A 321 -4.49 6.94 -15.84
N LYS A 322 -3.30 7.03 -15.23
CA LYS A 322 -2.11 7.61 -15.87
C LYS A 322 -1.69 6.81 -17.11
N THR A 323 -1.59 5.48 -16.97
CA THR A 323 -1.28 4.58 -18.10
C THR A 323 -2.26 4.76 -19.26
N PHE A 324 -3.56 4.83 -18.99
CA PHE A 324 -4.57 4.99 -20.04
C PHE A 324 -4.44 6.35 -20.76
N LEU A 325 -4.13 7.41 -20.03
CA LEU A 325 -3.89 8.73 -20.61
C LEU A 325 -2.61 8.75 -21.46
N GLU A 326 -1.52 8.16 -20.99
CA GLU A 326 -0.27 8.04 -21.75
C GLU A 326 -0.47 7.24 -23.05
N LEU A 327 -1.25 6.15 -22.99
CA LEU A 327 -1.54 5.30 -24.14
C LEU A 327 -2.31 6.05 -25.24
N ILE A 328 -3.32 6.85 -24.91
CA ILE A 328 -4.10 7.59 -25.92
C ILE A 328 -3.31 8.77 -26.53
N HIS A 329 -2.34 9.34 -25.80
CA HIS A 329 -1.52 10.47 -26.27
C HIS A 329 -0.20 10.06 -26.93
N GLY A 330 0.26 8.82 -26.72
CA GLY A 330 1.49 8.31 -27.36
C GLY A 330 2.76 8.40 -26.51
N GLY A 331 2.65 8.50 -25.18
CA GLY A 331 3.78 8.37 -24.26
C GLY A 331 4.41 9.67 -23.74
N GLU A 332 3.86 10.84 -24.08
CA GLU A 332 4.24 12.13 -23.50
C GLU A 332 2.98 12.83 -22.97
N ALA A 333 2.73 12.72 -21.67
CA ALA A 333 1.78 13.58 -20.98
C ALA A 333 2.61 14.49 -20.07
N ASN A 334 2.63 15.79 -20.34
CA ASN A 334 3.33 16.76 -19.50
C ASN A 334 2.48 17.03 -18.24
N GLU A 335 3.13 17.29 -17.11
CA GLU A 335 2.45 17.62 -15.84
C GLU A 335 1.62 18.92 -15.90
N GLU A 336 1.66 19.66 -17.02
CA GLU A 336 0.86 20.85 -17.29
C GLU A 336 -0.55 20.54 -17.86
N ASP A 337 -0.83 19.29 -18.25
CA ASP A 337 -2.14 18.88 -18.80
C ASP A 337 -3.28 18.85 -17.76
N ASP A 338 -2.98 19.09 -16.47
CA ASP A 338 -4.02 19.30 -15.44
C ASP A 338 -4.75 20.66 -15.61
N LYS A 339 -4.31 21.54 -16.54
CA LYS A 339 -4.93 22.85 -16.81
C LYS A 339 -5.63 22.98 -18.16
N ASP A 340 -5.36 22.10 -19.13
CA ASP A 340 -5.99 22.13 -20.45
C ASP A 340 -7.11 21.07 -20.62
N ASP A 341 -8.05 21.08 -19.67
CA ASP A 341 -9.33 20.34 -19.72
C ASP A 341 -10.27 20.91 -20.83
N GLN A 342 -9.78 21.75 -21.75
CA GLN A 342 -10.55 22.60 -22.66
C GLN A 342 -10.38 22.31 -24.17
N ALA A 343 -9.54 21.34 -24.55
CA ALA A 343 -9.45 20.86 -25.94
C ALA A 343 -9.99 19.42 -26.10
N LEU A 344 -10.99 19.05 -25.30
CA LEU A 344 -11.60 17.71 -25.29
C LEU A 344 -13.02 17.80 -25.85
N THR A 345 -13.26 17.19 -27.00
CA THR A 345 -14.60 17.08 -27.58
C THR A 345 -15.34 15.94 -26.88
N ASP A 346 -16.36 16.29 -26.10
CA ASP A 346 -17.39 15.34 -25.66
C ASP A 346 -18.16 14.89 -26.92
N ILE A 347 -17.94 13.65 -27.36
CA ILE A 347 -18.68 13.06 -28.49
C ILE A 347 -19.88 12.29 -27.92
N GLU A 348 -21.07 12.86 -28.04
CA GLU A 348 -22.33 12.15 -27.81
C GLU A 348 -22.66 11.27 -29.03
N ASP A 349 -22.06 10.06 -29.08
CA ASP A 349 -22.53 8.99 -29.96
C ASP A 349 -23.36 7.99 -29.15
N GLY A 350 -24.47 7.54 -29.74
CA GLY A 350 -25.65 6.94 -29.08
C GLY A 350 -25.47 5.63 -28.32
N ASP A 351 -26.56 5.23 -27.64
CA ASP A 351 -26.91 3.97 -26.93
C ASP A 351 -25.84 3.20 -26.11
N GLU A 352 -24.60 3.66 -26.04
CA GLU A 352 -23.60 3.10 -25.13
C GLU A 352 -23.71 3.74 -23.74
N PRO A 353 -23.56 2.96 -22.65
CA PRO A 353 -23.68 3.46 -21.27
C PRO A 353 -22.69 4.57 -20.87
N TRP A 354 -21.75 4.92 -21.75
CA TRP A 354 -20.54 5.70 -21.47
C TRP A 354 -20.45 7.02 -22.27
N SER A 355 -21.47 7.37 -23.04
CA SER A 355 -21.43 8.45 -24.06
C SER A 355 -20.97 9.82 -23.53
N GLY A 356 -21.23 10.14 -22.26
CA GLY A 356 -20.81 11.41 -21.64
C GLY A 356 -19.54 11.39 -20.78
N GLN A 357 -18.72 10.33 -20.83
CA GLN A 357 -17.51 10.20 -20.00
C GLN A 357 -16.29 9.70 -20.79
N ARG A 358 -16.04 10.24 -21.98
CA ARG A 358 -14.95 9.78 -22.85
C ARG A 358 -13.81 10.79 -22.90
N VAL A 359 -12.59 10.32 -23.10
CA VAL A 359 -11.41 11.15 -23.40
C VAL A 359 -10.77 10.57 -24.66
N GLN A 360 -10.83 11.32 -25.76
CA GLN A 360 -10.27 10.92 -27.04
C GLN A 360 -8.82 11.38 -27.16
N GLY A 361 -7.94 10.49 -27.60
CA GLY A 361 -6.57 10.83 -28.02
C GLY A 361 -6.26 10.28 -29.41
N ARG A 362 -5.01 10.46 -29.85
CA ARG A 362 -4.53 10.03 -31.18
C ARG A 362 -4.55 8.51 -31.34
N ASN A 363 -4.20 7.78 -30.28
CA ASN A 363 -3.99 6.32 -30.31
C ASN A 363 -5.12 5.52 -29.63
N GLY A 364 -6.18 6.19 -29.17
CA GLY A 364 -7.36 5.52 -28.62
C GLY A 364 -8.31 6.47 -27.88
N THR A 365 -9.29 5.88 -27.20
CA THR A 365 -10.30 6.57 -26.42
C THR A 365 -10.40 5.95 -25.03
N VAL A 366 -10.20 6.73 -23.97
CA VAL A 366 -10.61 6.31 -22.63
C VAL A 366 -12.12 6.43 -22.55
N LEU A 367 -12.84 5.32 -22.34
CA LEU A 367 -14.30 5.29 -22.30
C LEU A 367 -14.87 5.70 -20.93
N THR A 368 -14.01 5.86 -19.93
CA THR A 368 -14.38 6.09 -18.52
C THR A 368 -13.49 7.17 -17.90
N LYS A 369 -13.77 8.44 -18.24
CA LYS A 369 -13.07 9.63 -17.69
C LYS A 369 -13.06 9.56 -16.15
N ARG A 370 -14.18 9.16 -15.57
CA ARG A 370 -14.31 8.79 -14.15
C ARG A 370 -14.43 7.27 -14.03
N PRO A 371 -13.82 6.65 -13.00
CA PRO A 371 -13.94 5.21 -12.82
C PRO A 371 -15.40 4.88 -12.47
N ILE A 372 -15.87 3.76 -12.98
CA ILE A 372 -17.19 3.23 -12.63
C ILE A 372 -17.05 2.50 -11.30
N THR A 373 -17.93 2.82 -10.37
CA THR A 373 -18.01 2.18 -9.06
C THR A 373 -19.29 1.35 -8.96
N PRO A 374 -19.31 0.29 -8.14
CA PRO A 374 -20.52 -0.49 -7.91
C PRO A 374 -21.68 0.35 -7.40
N SER A 375 -22.91 -0.11 -7.66
CA SER A 375 -24.11 0.50 -7.09
C SER A 375 -24.27 0.12 -5.61
N GLN A 376 -25.07 0.88 -4.87
CA GLN A 376 -25.37 0.56 -3.47
C GLN A 376 -26.07 -0.80 -3.31
N GLU A 377 -26.83 -1.25 -4.31
CA GLU A 377 -27.49 -2.56 -4.30
C GLU A 377 -26.47 -3.69 -4.48
N GLU A 378 -25.52 -3.50 -5.40
CA GLU A 378 -24.42 -4.44 -5.60
C GLU A 378 -23.55 -4.56 -4.35
N GLU A 379 -23.21 -3.45 -3.70
CA GLU A 379 -22.41 -3.46 -2.47
C GLU A 379 -23.07 -4.20 -1.30
N LYS A 380 -24.41 -4.25 -1.25
CA LYS A 380 -25.15 -5.00 -0.24
C LYS A 380 -25.05 -6.52 -0.48
N LEU A 381 -25.13 -6.94 -1.74
CA LEU A 381 -25.08 -8.34 -2.15
C LEU A 381 -23.66 -8.89 -2.21
N ASN A 382 -22.70 -8.04 -2.60
CA ASN A 382 -21.29 -8.39 -2.73
C ASN A 382 -20.42 -7.33 -2.05
N GLN A 383 -20.17 -7.53 -0.75
CA GLN A 383 -19.35 -6.60 0.03
C GLN A 383 -17.91 -6.44 -0.52
N ARG A 384 -17.41 -7.40 -1.32
CA ARG A 384 -16.07 -7.33 -1.91
C ARG A 384 -15.95 -6.26 -3.00
N CYS A 385 -17.05 -5.88 -3.67
CA CYS A 385 -16.98 -4.92 -4.78
C CYS A 385 -16.92 -3.47 -4.31
N ARG A 386 -17.20 -3.15 -3.04
CA ARG A 386 -17.35 -1.78 -2.50
C ARG A 386 -16.22 -0.78 -2.80
N SER A 387 -14.99 -1.25 -3.02
CA SER A 387 -13.85 -0.39 -3.38
C SER A 387 -13.42 -0.51 -4.84
N ALA A 388 -14.13 -1.33 -5.62
CA ALA A 388 -13.87 -1.59 -7.02
C ALA A 388 -14.07 -0.31 -7.85
N LYS A 389 -13.13 -0.08 -8.75
CA LYS A 389 -13.10 1.01 -9.71
C LYS A 389 -12.76 0.43 -11.07
N LEU A 390 -13.72 0.42 -11.96
CA LEU A 390 -13.56 -0.04 -13.34
C LEU A 390 -13.15 1.15 -14.22
N ARG A 391 -12.09 0.95 -15.00
CA ARG A 391 -11.70 1.82 -16.11
C ARG A 391 -11.60 1.02 -17.38
N VAL A 392 -12.02 1.63 -18.48
CA VAL A 392 -12.02 1.05 -19.83
C VAL A 392 -11.38 2.02 -20.82
N ILE A 393 -10.50 1.49 -21.66
CA ILE A 393 -9.90 2.16 -22.82
C ILE A 393 -10.21 1.35 -24.09
N GLN A 394 -10.43 2.03 -25.20
CA GLN A 394 -10.57 1.46 -26.54
C GLN A 394 -9.40 1.94 -27.39
N LYS A 395 -8.72 1.03 -28.08
CA LYS A 395 -7.67 1.40 -29.05
C LYS A 395 -8.33 1.81 -30.37
N THR A 396 -7.82 2.87 -31.01
CA THR A 396 -8.25 3.26 -32.36
C THR A 396 -7.74 2.29 -33.42
#